data_AF-A0A944MB82-F1
#
_entry.id   AF-A0A944MB82-F1
#
_cell.length_a   1.000
_cell.length_b   1.000
_cell.length_c   1.000
_cell.angle_alpha   90.00
_cell.angle_beta   90.00
_cell.angle_gamma   90.00
#
_symmetry.space_group_name_H-M   'P 1'
#
loop_
_entity.id
_entity.type
_entity.pdbx_description
1 polymer ?
#
loop_
_entity_poly.entity_id
_entity_poly.type
_entity_poly.pdbx_seq_one_letter_code
_entity_poly.pdbx_strand_id
1 'polypeptide(L)' 'MSGQESNKLRVNLNPISLEADLAYFGARLELVGEPETSYQAAQLKVYKALEAALEENLKRLRKKESRAKAKKEKSKD' A
#
# COMPACT_ATOMS: atom_id res chain seq x y z
N MET A 1 -5.06 -21.35 32.01
CA MET A 1 -4.51 -20.01 31.67
C MET A 1 -4.75 -19.76 30.19
N SER A 2 -5.31 -18.59 29.90
CA SER A 2 -5.91 -18.17 28.63
C SER A 2 -4.96 -18.22 27.43
N GLY A 3 -5.34 -18.96 26.38
CA GLY A 3 -4.74 -18.82 25.05
C GLY A 3 -5.06 -17.44 24.51
N GLN A 4 -4.05 -16.57 24.41
CA GLN A 4 -4.17 -15.31 23.70
C GLN A 4 -4.33 -15.61 22.20
N GLU A 5 -5.59 -15.72 21.78
CA GLU A 5 -6.01 -15.55 20.39
C GLU A 5 -5.38 -14.26 19.86
N SER A 6 -4.34 -14.42 19.04
CA SER A 6 -3.67 -13.31 18.40
C SER A 6 -4.64 -12.75 17.37
N ASN A 7 -5.43 -11.75 17.78
CA ASN A 7 -6.28 -10.91 16.94
C ASN A 7 -5.39 -10.16 15.94
N LYS A 8 -4.86 -10.88 14.95
CA LYS A 8 -4.30 -10.29 13.74
C LYS A 8 -5.48 -9.66 13.02
N LEU A 9 -5.70 -8.37 13.28
CA LEU A 9 -6.53 -7.51 12.46
C LEU A 9 -6.05 -7.70 11.01
N ARG A 10 -6.77 -8.54 10.27
CA ARG A 10 -6.50 -8.76 8.86
C ARG A 10 -7.02 -7.52 8.16
N VAL A 11 -6.14 -6.53 8.02
CA VAL A 11 -6.43 -5.36 7.18
C VAL A 11 -6.64 -5.89 5.77
N ASN A 12 -7.89 -5.86 5.33
CA ASN A 12 -8.26 -6.29 3.99
C ASN A 12 -7.92 -5.14 3.04
N LEU A 13 -6.68 -5.15 2.57
CA LEU A 13 -6.16 -4.12 1.68
C LEU A 13 -6.82 -4.26 0.30
N ASN A 14 -7.71 -3.32 -0.04
CA ASN A 14 -8.33 -3.24 -1.35
C ASN A 14 -7.37 -2.55 -2.34
N PRO A 15 -6.97 -3.20 -3.46
CA PRO A 15 -6.11 -2.60 -4.46
C PRO A 15 -6.61 -1.25 -5.00
N ILE A 16 -7.93 -1.10 -5.21
CA ILE A 16 -8.52 0.15 -5.73
C ILE A 16 -8.34 1.30 -4.73
N SER A 17 -8.53 1.04 -3.44
CA SER A 17 -8.33 2.03 -2.39
C SER A 17 -6.86 2.45 -2.30
N LEU A 18 -5.94 1.49 -2.41
CA LEU A 18 -4.50 1.78 -2.43
C LEU A 18 -4.07 2.61 -3.65
N GLU A 19 -4.65 2.36 -4.82
CA GLU A 19 -4.39 3.14 -6.03
C GLU A 19 -4.93 4.58 -5.91
N ALA A 20 -6.09 4.77 -5.26
CA ALA A 20 -6.63 6.10 -4.98
C ALA A 20 -5.75 6.88 -3.98
N ASP A 21 -5.27 6.20 -2.92
CA ASP A 21 -4.35 6.80 -1.95
C ASP A 21 -3.04 7.25 -2.62
N LEU A 22 -2.48 6.41 -3.51
CA LEU A 22 -1.30 6.78 -4.31
C LEU A 22 -1.55 8.01 -5.17
N ALA A 23 -2.67 8.06 -5.90
CA ALA A 23 -3.01 9.20 -6.74
C ALA A 23 -3.15 10.50 -5.93
N TYR A 24 -3.77 10.42 -4.74
CA TYR A 24 -3.88 11.55 -3.83
C TYR A 24 -2.49 12.04 -3.35
N PHE A 25 -1.62 11.13 -2.95
CA PHE A 25 -0.27 11.51 -2.49
C PHE A 25 0.58 12.08 -3.63
N GLY A 26 0.50 11.52 -4.83
CA GLY A 26 1.16 12.06 -6.03
C GLY A 26 0.73 13.51 -6.31
N ALA A 27 -0.59 13.78 -6.33
CA ALA A 27 -1.11 15.13 -6.52
C ALA A 27 -0.68 16.09 -5.39
N ARG A 28 -0.62 15.60 -4.14
CA ARG A 28 -0.19 16.41 -3.00
C ARG A 28 1.31 16.73 -3.06
N LEU A 29 2.12 15.80 -3.55
CA LEU A 29 3.55 16.00 -3.78
C LEU A 29 3.80 17.05 -4.87
N GLU A 30 3.06 16.99 -5.97
CA GLU A 30 3.12 18.01 -7.02
C GLU A 30 2.75 19.40 -6.49
N LEU A 31 1.76 19.49 -5.61
CA LEU A 31 1.35 20.76 -5.00
C LEU A 31 2.41 21.31 -4.02
N VAL A 32 3.14 20.45 -3.31
CA VAL A 32 4.21 20.88 -2.38
C VAL A 32 5.41 21.45 -3.15
N GLY A 33 5.70 20.92 -4.35
CA GLY A 33 6.79 21.44 -5.21
C GLY A 33 8.17 21.41 -4.52
N GLU A 34 8.96 22.46 -4.73
CA GLU A 34 10.21 22.66 -4.00
C GLU A 34 9.92 23.18 -2.58
N PRO A 35 10.35 22.48 -1.52
CA PRO A 35 10.02 22.86 -0.16
C PRO A 35 10.81 24.11 0.27
N GLU A 36 10.09 25.17 0.62
CA GLU A 36 10.64 26.43 1.13
C GLU A 36 10.81 26.42 2.65
N THR A 37 10.10 25.52 3.34
CA THR A 37 10.10 25.41 4.80
C THR A 37 10.51 24.01 5.27
N SER A 38 11.01 23.92 6.51
CA SER A 38 11.30 22.64 7.16
C SER A 38 10.06 21.75 7.29
N TYR A 39 8.89 22.36 7.44
CA TYR A 39 7.61 21.65 7.48
C TYR A 39 7.24 21.03 6.14
N GLN A 40 7.36 21.76 5.03
CA GLN A 40 7.14 21.22 3.68
C GLN A 40 8.17 20.13 3.35
N ALA A 41 9.43 20.30 3.76
CA ALA A 41 10.47 19.28 3.59
C ALA A 41 10.14 17.99 4.37
N ALA A 42 9.57 18.11 5.57
CA ALA A 42 9.08 16.96 6.34
C ALA A 42 7.86 16.29 5.66
N GLN A 43 6.89 17.07 5.18
CA GLN A 43 5.74 16.57 4.43
C GLN A 43 6.18 15.78 3.18
N LEU A 44 7.10 16.35 2.40
CA LEU A 44 7.68 15.70 1.22
C LEU A 44 8.30 14.33 1.55
N LYS A 45 9.08 14.26 2.64
CA LYS A 45 9.69 12.99 3.10
C LYS A 45 8.63 11.96 3.50
N VAL A 46 7.61 12.37 4.23
CA VAL A 46 6.52 11.49 4.69
C VAL A 46 5.73 10.94 3.50
N TYR A 47 5.34 11.80 2.56
CA TYR A 47 4.57 11.37 1.39
C TYR A 47 5.36 10.42 0.50
N LYS A 48 6.65 10.67 0.26
CA LYS A 48 7.53 9.74 -0.48
C LYS A 48 7.65 8.38 0.23
N ALA A 49 7.77 8.38 1.56
CA ALA A 49 7.83 7.14 2.33
C ALA A 49 6.51 6.35 2.27
N LEU A 50 5.37 7.06 2.33
CA LEU A 50 4.04 6.46 2.19
C LEU A 50 3.83 5.89 0.79
N GLU A 51 4.15 6.65 -0.26
CA GLU A 51 4.06 6.21 -1.65
C GLU A 51 4.83 4.90 -1.87
N ALA A 52 6.11 4.85 -1.48
CA ALA A 52 6.93 3.65 -1.59
C ALA A 52 6.34 2.44 -0.83
N ALA A 53 5.81 2.67 0.37
CA ALA A 53 5.18 1.60 1.16
C ALA A 53 3.88 1.07 0.51
N LEU A 54 3.08 1.95 -0.09
CA LEU A 54 1.85 1.58 -0.78
C LEU A 54 2.14 0.83 -2.08
N GLU A 55 3.11 1.29 -2.87
CA GLU A 55 3.58 0.60 -4.07
C GLU A 55 4.07 -0.81 -3.77
N GLU A 56 4.86 -0.97 -2.69
CA GLU A 56 5.33 -2.28 -2.26
C GLU A 56 4.16 -3.21 -1.89
N ASN A 57 3.18 -2.69 -1.15
CA ASN A 57 1.99 -3.45 -0.77
C ASN A 57 1.15 -3.86 -2.00
N LEU A 58 0.96 -2.96 -2.98
CA LEU A 58 0.28 -3.28 -4.24
C LEU A 58 1.02 -4.36 -5.02
N LYS A 59 2.35 -4.26 -5.13
CA LYS A 59 3.17 -5.28 -5.80
C LYS A 59 3.04 -6.65 -5.12
N ARG A 60 3.03 -6.69 -3.79
CA ARG A 60 2.83 -7.91 -3.00
C ARG A 60 1.41 -8.49 -3.20
N LEU A 61 0.38 -7.64 -3.20
CA LEU A 61 -1.01 -8.04 -3.46
C LEU A 61 -1.18 -8.64 -4.85
N ARG A 62 -0.71 -7.94 -5.90
CA ARG A 62 -0.76 -8.42 -7.29
C ARG A 62 -0.04 -9.76 -7.48
N LYS A 63 1.11 -9.95 -6.82
CA LYS A 63 1.85 -11.23 -6.82
C LYS A 63 1.11 -12.36 -6.09
N LYS A 64 0.36 -12.03 -5.04
CA LYS A 64 -0.47 -12.99 -4.32
C LYS A 64 -1.69 -13.41 -5.16
N GLU A 65 -2.33 -12.46 -5.84
CA GLU A 65 -3.45 -12.73 -6.74
C GLU A 65 -3.03 -13.60 -7.94
N SER A 66 -1.91 -13.31 -8.59
CA SER A 66 -1.43 -14.11 -9.72
C SER A 66 -1.12 -15.56 -9.30
N ARG A 67 -0.50 -15.77 -8.14
CA ARG A 67 -0.28 -17.10 -7.56
C ARG A 67 -1.59 -17.82 -7.20
N ALA A 68 -2.59 -17.10 -6.70
CA ALA A 68 -3.89 -17.68 -6.40
C ALA A 68 -4.63 -18.13 -7.66
N LYS A 69 -4.58 -17.34 -8.74
CA LYS A 69 -5.14 -17.70 -10.06
C LYS A 69 -4.47 -18.95 -10.63
N ALA A 70 -3.14 -19.01 -10.65
CA ALA A 70 -2.40 -20.17 -11.16
C ALA A 70 -2.67 -21.49 -10.40
N LYS A 71 -2.92 -21.43 -9.07
CA LYS A 71 -3.32 -22.61 -8.29
C LYS A 71 -4.73 -23.10 -8.61
N LYS A 72 -5.66 -22.18 -8.91
CA LYS A 72 -7.05 -22.48 -9.25
C LYS A 72 -7.20 -23.11 -10.64
N GLU A 73 -6.24 -22.83 -11.53
CA GLU A 73 -6.16 -23.39 -12.89
C GLU A 73 -5.65 -24.84 -12.85
N LYS A 74 -4.57 -25.10 -12.10
CA LYS A 74 -4.02 -26.47 -11.89
C LYS A 74 -4.90 -27.45 -11.11
N SER A 75 -6.00 -27.01 -10.53
CA SER A 75 -6.94 -27.85 -9.77
C SER A 75 -8.24 -28.14 -10.52
N LYS A 76 -8.33 -27.69 -11.79
CA LYS A 76 -9.44 -27.99 -12.71
C LYS A 76 -9.07 -29.03 -13.78
N ASP A 77 -7.79 -29.37 -13.90
CA ASP A 77 -7.26 -30.53 -14.65
C ASP A 77 -7.08 -31.72 -13.70
#